data_AF-A0A1Y1WZF8-F1
#
_entry.id   AF-A0A1Y1WZF8-F1
#
_cell.length_a   1.000
_cell.length_b   1.000
_cell.length_c   1.000
_cell.angle_alpha   90.00
_cell.angle_beta   90.00
_cell.angle_gamma   90.00
#
_symmetry.space_group_name_H-M   'P 1'
#
loop_
_entity.id
_entity.type
_entity.pdbx_description
1 polymer ?
#
loop_
_entity_poly.entity_id
_entity_poly.type
_entity_poly.pdbx_seq_one_letter_code
_entity_poly.pdbx_strand_id
1 'polypeptide(L)'
;MFSLKVSDIFKDNAKCVPFFFLSHDISQLFSTIIIIGITVATYFFNIMLHDEMSNFVLDASRIFGICILISYTIFLFGMAWKKKLFLLSQLTITLAIYIFFCFACFSCIFVTLLFGEAYRKSYNIYHIYTNYYFDDHPDSNLEYEEVKSKIKTKFIVETIFYILSLLIMIYYYKVTSAYIEIKKASYGEDYDTSFISSSKYSSSTNI
;
A
#
# COMPACT_ATOMS: atom_id res chain seq x y z
N MET A 1 12.43 -8.39 34.03
CA MET A 1 13.62 -8.31 33.15
C MET A 1 13.43 -9.34 32.04
N PHE A 2 12.91 -8.92 30.87
CA PHE A 2 12.64 -9.84 29.76
C PHE A 2 13.92 -10.07 28.96
N SER A 3 14.57 -11.22 29.17
CA SER A 3 15.64 -11.71 28.31
C SER A 3 15.01 -12.28 27.02
N LEU A 4 14.66 -11.40 26.08
CA LEU A 4 14.29 -11.80 24.73
C LEU A 4 15.53 -12.35 24.01
N LYS A 5 15.60 -13.67 23.81
CA LYS A 5 16.60 -14.27 22.92
C LYS A 5 16.34 -13.77 21.50
N VAL A 6 17.36 -13.23 20.85
CA VAL A 6 17.28 -12.70 19.46
C VAL A 6 16.70 -13.74 18.48
N SER A 7 16.93 -15.04 18.74
CA SER A 7 16.37 -16.14 17.95
C SER A 7 14.85 -16.29 18.03
N ASP A 8 14.21 -15.81 19.10
CA ASP A 8 12.76 -15.89 19.27
C ASP A 8 12.05 -14.64 18.73
N ILE A 9 12.79 -13.55 18.51
CA ILE A 9 12.28 -12.32 17.90
C ILE A 9 11.88 -12.58 16.43
N PHE A 10 12.63 -13.38 15.67
CA PHE A 10 12.35 -13.62 14.25
C PHE A 10 11.42 -14.81 13.96
N LYS A 11 10.90 -15.49 14.98
CA LYS A 11 10.00 -16.65 14.78
C LYS A 11 8.54 -16.27 14.57
N ASP A 12 8.13 -15.11 15.08
CA ASP A 12 6.73 -14.69 15.02
C ASP A 12 6.47 -13.80 13.81
N ASN A 13 6.00 -14.43 12.72
CA ASN A 13 5.72 -13.74 11.46
C ASN A 13 4.45 -12.88 11.51
N ALA A 14 3.68 -12.90 12.60
CA ALA A 14 2.43 -12.15 12.74
C ALA A 14 2.60 -10.80 13.46
N LYS A 15 3.84 -10.36 13.68
CA LYS A 15 4.17 -9.05 14.23
C LYS A 15 5.17 -8.32 13.35
N CYS A 16 5.05 -7.00 13.31
CA CYS A 16 6.07 -6.18 12.70
C CYS A 16 7.30 -6.11 13.61
N VAL A 17 8.50 -6.08 13.03
CA VAL A 17 9.79 -5.97 13.74
C VAL A 17 9.80 -4.93 14.87
N PRO A 18 9.35 -3.67 14.66
CA PRO A 18 9.36 -2.67 15.73
C PRO A 18 8.34 -2.94 16.85
N PHE A 19 7.45 -3.92 16.74
CA PHE A 19 6.34 -4.16 17.68
C PHE A 19 6.36 -5.55 18.32
N PHE A 20 7.49 -6.26 18.28
CA PHE A 20 7.60 -7.62 18.83
C PHE A 20 7.26 -7.73 20.33
N PHE A 21 7.49 -6.67 21.10
CA PHE A 21 7.19 -6.61 22.52
C PHE A 21 5.70 -6.43 22.84
N LEU A 22 4.87 -6.10 21.83
CA LEU A 22 3.43 -5.91 21.99
C LEU A 22 2.67 -7.24 21.81
N SER A 23 1.44 -7.30 22.35
CA SER A 23 0.51 -8.38 22.03
C SER A 23 0.17 -8.34 20.53
N HIS A 24 -0.25 -9.47 19.94
CA HIS A 24 -0.57 -9.55 18.51
C HIS A 24 -1.58 -8.47 18.08
N ASP A 25 -2.64 -8.28 18.87
CA ASP A 25 -3.71 -7.33 18.54
C ASP A 25 -3.22 -5.88 18.58
N ILE A 26 -2.39 -5.52 19.58
CA ILE A 26 -1.84 -4.17 19.71
C ILE A 26 -0.76 -3.92 18.63
N SER A 27 0.11 -4.91 18.37
CA SER A 27 1.09 -4.85 17.29
C SER A 27 0.40 -4.64 15.93
N GLN A 28 -0.66 -5.40 15.66
CA GLN A 28 -1.40 -5.29 14.40
C GLN A 28 -2.11 -3.95 14.28
N LEU A 29 -2.68 -3.42 15.37
CA LEU A 29 -3.29 -2.07 15.39
C LEU A 29 -2.28 -0.99 15.00
N PHE A 30 -1.11 -0.94 15.65
CA PHE A 30 -0.08 0.05 15.31
C PHE A 30 0.45 -0.13 13.88
N SER A 31 0.66 -1.38 13.47
CA SER A 31 1.09 -1.70 12.11
C SER A 31 0.07 -1.22 11.08
N THR A 32 -1.23 -1.37 11.37
CA THR A 32 -2.33 -0.89 10.52
C THR A 32 -2.30 0.63 10.37
N ILE A 33 -2.07 1.37 11.46
CA ILE A 33 -2.00 2.84 11.42
C ILE A 33 -0.81 3.30 10.57
N ILE A 34 0.36 2.66 10.72
CA ILE A 34 1.54 3.00 9.92
C ILE A 34 1.29 2.74 8.44
N ILE A 35 0.73 1.58 8.09
CA ILE A 35 0.53 1.24 6.69
C ILE A 35 -0.54 2.11 6.02
N ILE A 36 -1.52 2.64 6.76
CA ILE A 36 -2.44 3.66 6.24
C ILE A 36 -1.64 4.88 5.77
N GLY A 37 -0.69 5.36 6.57
CA GLY A 37 0.18 6.47 6.19
C GLY A 37 1.01 6.18 4.94
N ILE A 38 1.61 4.99 4.86
CA ILE A 38 2.40 4.56 3.69
C ILE A 38 1.52 4.43 2.44
N THR A 39 0.28 3.96 2.61
CA THR A 39 -0.70 3.84 1.53
C THR A 39 -1.09 5.21 0.98
N VAL A 40 -1.30 6.20 1.85
CA VAL A 40 -1.55 7.59 1.45
C VAL A 40 -0.34 8.18 0.73
N ALA A 41 0.88 7.96 1.23
CA ALA A 41 2.09 8.40 0.54
C ALA A 41 2.22 7.76 -0.85
N THR A 42 1.93 6.47 -0.96
CA THR A 42 1.96 5.72 -2.22
C THR A 42 0.92 6.22 -3.22
N TYR A 43 -0.26 6.61 -2.75
CA TYR A 43 -1.25 7.31 -3.57
C TYR A 43 -0.71 8.62 -4.17
N PHE A 44 0.00 9.42 -3.39
CA PHE A 44 0.63 10.64 -3.91
C PHE A 44 1.74 10.33 -4.91
N PHE A 45 2.57 9.32 -4.66
CA PHE A 45 3.56 8.90 -5.67
C PHE A 45 2.90 8.46 -6.97
N ASN A 46 1.77 7.76 -6.92
CA ASN A 46 1.02 7.36 -8.12
C ASN A 46 0.49 8.54 -8.94
N ILE A 47 0.07 9.62 -8.27
CA ILE A 47 -0.50 10.81 -8.93
C ILE A 47 0.59 11.74 -9.43
N MET A 48 1.57 12.03 -8.58
CA MET A 48 2.60 13.03 -8.81
C MET A 48 3.46 12.71 -10.04
N LEU A 49 3.51 11.43 -10.41
CA LEU A 49 4.27 10.93 -11.55
C LEU A 49 3.47 10.97 -12.88
N HIS A 50 2.20 11.40 -12.86
CA HIS A 50 1.30 11.26 -14.01
C HIS A 50 0.25 12.38 -14.22
N ASP A 51 0.40 13.56 -13.60
CA ASP A 51 -0.53 14.70 -13.82
C ASP A 51 -0.76 15.02 -15.30
N GLU A 52 0.13 14.58 -16.21
CA GLU A 52 0.04 14.85 -17.65
C GLU A 52 -0.23 13.64 -18.55
N MET A 53 -0.06 12.40 -18.08
CA MET A 53 -0.08 11.26 -19.00
C MET A 53 -1.48 10.68 -19.24
N SER A 54 -2.37 10.70 -18.23
CA SER A 54 -3.77 10.29 -18.42
C SER A 54 -4.63 10.49 -17.18
N ASN A 55 -5.80 11.12 -17.35
CA ASN A 55 -6.86 11.17 -16.33
C ASN A 55 -7.26 9.78 -15.83
N PHE A 56 -7.12 8.75 -16.66
CA PHE A 56 -7.40 7.36 -16.28
C PHE A 56 -6.56 6.90 -15.08
N VAL A 57 -5.27 7.24 -15.05
CA VAL A 57 -4.37 6.82 -13.96
C VAL A 57 -4.69 7.58 -12.67
N LEU A 58 -5.04 8.86 -12.78
CA LEU A 58 -5.50 9.68 -11.65
C LEU A 58 -6.78 9.10 -11.04
N ASP A 59 -7.78 8.81 -11.87
CA ASP A 59 -9.06 8.24 -11.44
C ASP A 59 -8.88 6.85 -10.83
N ALA A 60 -8.11 5.97 -11.48
CA ALA A 60 -7.80 4.65 -10.95
C ALA A 60 -7.09 4.75 -9.59
N SER A 61 -6.06 5.60 -9.47
CA SER A 61 -5.33 5.80 -8.22
C SER A 61 -6.24 6.28 -7.09
N ARG A 62 -7.18 7.17 -7.40
CA ARG A 62 -8.19 7.66 -6.44
C ARG A 62 -9.15 6.57 -6.01
N ILE A 63 -9.68 5.78 -6.95
CA ILE A 63 -10.58 4.66 -6.64
C ILE A 63 -9.87 3.65 -5.73
N PHE A 64 -8.66 3.23 -6.11
CA PHE A 64 -7.88 2.29 -5.31
C PHE A 64 -7.51 2.83 -3.93
N GLY A 65 -7.14 4.11 -3.84
CA GLY A 65 -6.88 4.79 -2.57
C GLY A 65 -8.10 4.83 -1.64
N ILE A 66 -9.30 5.08 -2.17
CA ILE A 66 -10.53 5.05 -1.37
C ILE A 66 -10.86 3.62 -0.92
N CYS A 67 -10.77 2.64 -1.83
CA CYS A 67 -11.07 1.24 -1.52
C CYS A 67 -10.17 0.67 -0.42
N ILE A 68 -8.88 0.99 -0.43
CA ILE A 68 -7.95 0.52 0.59
C ILE A 68 -8.18 1.20 1.95
N LEU A 69 -8.49 2.50 1.98
CA LEU A 69 -8.85 3.22 3.21
C LEU A 69 -10.14 2.67 3.85
N ILE A 70 -11.16 2.39 3.04
CA ILE A 70 -12.38 1.74 3.51
C ILE A 70 -12.04 0.34 4.07
N SER A 71 -11.19 -0.41 3.38
CA SER A 71 -10.78 -1.76 3.84
C SER A 71 -10.01 -1.73 5.15
N TYR A 72 -9.13 -0.75 5.38
CA TYR A 72 -8.47 -0.55 6.66
C TYR A 72 -9.47 -0.22 7.77
N THR A 73 -10.45 0.64 7.49
CA THR A 73 -11.49 1.00 8.45
C THR A 73 -12.30 -0.24 8.86
N ILE A 74 -12.73 -1.04 7.88
CA ILE A 74 -13.44 -2.31 8.12
C ILE A 74 -12.57 -3.28 8.93
N PHE A 75 -11.27 -3.35 8.65
CA PHE A 75 -10.34 -4.21 9.38
C PHE A 75 -10.19 -3.79 10.86
N LEU A 76 -10.05 -2.50 11.13
CA LEU A 76 -10.00 -1.96 12.49
C LEU A 76 -11.27 -2.32 13.28
N PHE A 77 -12.44 -2.18 12.66
CA PHE A 77 -13.71 -2.65 13.25
C PHE A 77 -13.74 -4.16 13.44
N GLY A 78 -13.24 -4.94 12.48
CA GLY A 78 -13.13 -6.39 12.56
C GLY A 78 -12.24 -6.87 13.70
N MET A 79 -11.14 -6.16 14.00
CA MET A 79 -10.28 -6.46 15.15
C MET A 79 -10.99 -6.23 16.49
N ALA A 80 -11.83 -5.19 16.59
CA ALA A 80 -12.64 -4.94 17.78
C ALA A 80 -13.78 -5.96 17.94
N TRP A 81 -14.31 -6.49 16.83
CA TRP A 81 -15.48 -7.38 16.82
C TRP A 81 -15.08 -8.85 16.65
N LYS A 82 -14.91 -9.55 17.79
CA LYS A 82 -14.39 -10.93 17.90
C LYS A 82 -15.12 -12.04 17.09
N LYS A 83 -16.19 -11.76 16.33
CA LYS A 83 -17.01 -12.76 15.61
C LYS A 83 -17.13 -12.52 14.09
N LYS A 84 -16.26 -11.72 13.47
CA LYS A 84 -16.37 -11.36 12.05
C LYS A 84 -15.05 -11.56 11.28
N LEU A 85 -14.55 -12.80 11.22
CA LEU A 85 -13.33 -13.19 10.48
C LEU A 85 -13.34 -12.82 9.00
N PHE A 86 -14.52 -12.76 8.37
CA PHE A 86 -14.67 -12.28 6.99
C PHE A 86 -14.17 -10.85 6.81
N LEU A 87 -14.45 -9.96 7.78
CA LEU A 87 -14.01 -8.56 7.74
C LEU A 87 -12.49 -8.44 7.85
N LEU A 88 -11.84 -9.37 8.55
CA LEU A 88 -10.38 -9.42 8.64
C LEU A 88 -9.75 -9.92 7.31
N SER A 89 -10.37 -10.91 6.66
CA SER A 89 -9.86 -11.47 5.40
C SER A 89 -9.98 -10.50 4.21
N GLN A 90 -10.99 -9.62 4.22
CA GLN A 90 -11.20 -8.61 3.18
C GLN A 90 -9.98 -7.69 3.01
N LEU A 91 -9.34 -7.28 4.12
CA LEU A 91 -8.16 -6.42 4.05
C LEU A 91 -7.03 -7.05 3.25
N THR A 92 -6.79 -8.36 3.42
CA THR A 92 -5.67 -9.05 2.77
C THR A 92 -5.85 -9.09 1.26
N ILE A 93 -7.08 -9.33 0.81
CA ILE A 93 -7.42 -9.35 -0.61
C ILE A 93 -7.29 -7.94 -1.20
N THR A 94 -7.89 -6.92 -0.56
CA THR A 94 -7.79 -5.54 -1.04
C THR A 94 -6.34 -5.06 -1.06
N LEU A 95 -5.55 -5.37 -0.04
CA LEU A 95 -4.14 -5.00 0.03
C LEU A 95 -3.32 -5.68 -1.05
N ALA A 96 -3.57 -6.96 -1.35
CA ALA A 96 -2.90 -7.65 -2.46
C ALA A 96 -3.19 -6.96 -3.80
N ILE A 97 -4.47 -6.69 -4.09
CA ILE A 97 -4.89 -5.98 -5.32
C ILE A 97 -4.21 -4.61 -5.39
N TYR A 98 -4.18 -3.88 -4.27
CA TYR A 98 -3.57 -2.57 -4.22
C TYR A 98 -2.05 -2.60 -4.45
N ILE A 99 -1.34 -3.58 -3.89
CA ILE A 99 0.10 -3.81 -4.16
C ILE A 99 0.32 -4.07 -5.65
N PHE A 100 -0.50 -4.92 -6.29
CA PHE A 100 -0.41 -5.18 -7.73
C PHE A 100 -0.61 -3.90 -8.56
N PHE A 101 -1.60 -3.09 -8.21
CA PHE A 101 -1.83 -1.80 -8.87
C PHE A 101 -0.61 -0.86 -8.72
N CYS A 102 -0.10 -0.70 -7.50
CA CYS A 102 1.08 0.14 -7.24
C CYS A 102 2.31 -0.36 -8.02
N PHE A 103 2.50 -1.68 -8.11
CA PHE A 103 3.58 -2.26 -8.91
C PHE A 103 3.43 -1.97 -10.42
N ALA A 104 2.21 -2.01 -10.94
CA ALA A 104 1.94 -1.64 -12.33
C ALA A 104 2.26 -0.17 -12.60
N CYS A 105 1.80 0.75 -11.74
CA CYS A 105 2.13 2.17 -11.82
C CYS A 105 3.65 2.38 -11.73
N PHE A 106 4.30 1.80 -10.73
CA PHE A 106 5.76 1.85 -10.57
C PHE A 106 6.50 1.36 -11.82
N SER A 107 6.03 0.30 -12.47
CA SER A 107 6.66 -0.23 -13.68
C SER A 107 6.62 0.77 -14.83
N CYS A 108 5.50 1.47 -15.03
CA CYS A 108 5.39 2.54 -16.03
C CYS A 108 6.39 3.67 -15.76
N ILE A 109 6.53 4.06 -14.50
CA ILE A 109 7.46 5.10 -14.03
C ILE A 109 8.91 4.66 -14.26
N PHE A 110 9.24 3.44 -13.83
CA PHE A 110 10.58 2.90 -13.90
C PHE A 110 11.06 2.77 -15.36
N VAL A 111 10.19 2.34 -16.27
CA VAL A 111 10.47 2.32 -17.72
C VAL A 111 10.72 3.74 -18.24
N THR A 112 9.87 4.71 -17.87
CA THR A 112 10.03 6.11 -18.28
C THR A 112 11.36 6.70 -17.80
N LEU A 113 11.79 6.35 -16.59
CA LEU A 113 13.08 6.77 -16.04
C LEU A 113 14.27 6.14 -16.76
N LEU A 114 14.24 4.82 -16.96
CA LEU A 114 15.32 4.07 -17.59
C LEU A 114 15.52 4.46 -19.06
N PHE A 115 14.43 4.62 -19.79
CA PHE A 115 14.47 4.92 -21.22
C PHE A 115 14.22 6.40 -21.53
N GLY A 116 14.15 7.25 -20.49
CA GLY A 116 13.91 8.69 -20.59
C GLY A 116 14.78 9.37 -21.65
N GLU A 117 16.08 9.05 -21.65
CA GLU A 117 17.07 9.63 -22.56
C GLU A 117 16.99 9.05 -23.99
N ALA A 118 16.38 7.88 -24.17
CA ALA A 118 16.16 7.27 -25.50
C ALA A 118 14.93 7.84 -26.20
N TYR A 119 14.00 8.48 -25.47
CA TYR A 119 12.85 9.15 -26.06
C TYR A 119 13.26 10.44 -26.79
N ARG A 120 12.51 10.79 -27.84
CA ARG A 120 12.62 12.13 -28.46
C ARG A 120 12.38 13.20 -27.41
N LYS A 121 13.02 14.36 -27.54
CA LYS A 121 12.89 15.49 -26.58
C LYS A 121 11.44 15.83 -26.22
N SER A 122 10.52 15.75 -27.18
CA SER A 122 9.07 16.01 -26.99
C SER A 122 8.35 14.99 -26.10
N TYR A 123 8.94 13.83 -25.85
CA TYR A 123 8.40 12.77 -24.98
C TYR A 123 9.31 12.50 -23.77
N ASN A 124 10.40 13.25 -23.63
CA ASN A 124 11.30 13.12 -22.50
C ASN A 124 10.73 13.92 -21.32
N ILE A 125 10.29 13.20 -20.29
CA ILE A 125 9.64 13.77 -19.12
C ILE A 125 10.50 14.84 -18.44
N TYR A 126 11.82 14.68 -18.41
CA TYR A 126 12.71 15.67 -17.81
C TYR A 126 12.66 17.00 -18.57
N HIS A 127 12.60 16.96 -19.90
CA HIS A 127 12.47 18.17 -20.72
C HIS A 127 11.11 18.85 -20.54
N ILE A 128 10.03 18.06 -20.50
CA ILE A 128 8.67 18.58 -20.29
C ILE A 128 8.57 19.33 -18.96
N TYR A 129 8.95 18.69 -17.85
CA TYR A 129 8.90 19.34 -16.53
C TYR A 129 9.89 20.51 -16.40
N THR A 130 11.02 20.47 -17.11
CA THR A 130 11.94 21.63 -17.14
C THR A 130 11.29 22.82 -17.82
N ASN A 131 10.56 22.60 -18.93
CA ASN A 131 9.85 23.67 -19.61
C ASN A 131 8.77 24.28 -18.71
N TYR A 132 7.96 23.46 -18.02
CA TYR A 132 6.95 23.98 -17.08
C TYR A 132 7.55 24.82 -15.96
N TYR A 133 8.72 24.41 -15.45
CA TYR A 133 9.40 25.22 -14.45
C TYR A 133 9.70 26.64 -14.96
N PHE A 134 10.16 26.79 -16.21
CA PHE A 134 10.43 28.10 -16.81
C PHE A 134 9.17 28.85 -17.22
N ASP A 135 8.11 28.14 -17.62
CA ASP A 135 6.80 28.75 -17.89
C ASP A 135 6.22 29.37 -16.60
N ASP A 136 6.37 28.68 -15.46
CA ASP A 136 5.93 29.16 -14.14
C ASP A 136 6.89 30.19 -13.51
N HIS A 137 8.16 30.19 -13.91
CA HIS A 137 9.23 31.05 -13.36
C HIS A 137 10.00 31.76 -14.49
N PRO A 138 9.36 32.69 -15.22
CA PRO A 138 9.98 33.34 -16.37
C PRO A 138 11.21 34.18 -16.01
N ASP A 139 11.30 34.65 -14.77
CA ASP A 139 12.41 35.46 -14.26
C ASP A 139 13.53 34.60 -13.60
N SER A 140 13.50 33.27 -13.78
CA SER A 140 14.50 32.40 -13.17
C SER A 140 15.88 32.63 -13.79
N ASN A 141 16.88 32.88 -12.93
CA ASN A 141 18.28 32.99 -13.35
C ASN A 141 18.98 31.62 -13.48
N LEU A 142 18.25 30.52 -13.26
CA LEU A 142 18.82 29.17 -13.35
C LEU A 142 19.01 28.75 -14.80
N GLU A 143 20.11 28.06 -15.08
CA GLU A 143 20.32 27.48 -16.41
C GLU A 143 19.41 26.26 -16.63
N TYR A 144 19.02 26.03 -17.89
CA TYR A 144 18.12 24.94 -18.26
C TYR A 144 18.62 23.56 -17.81
N GLU A 145 19.91 23.27 -18.00
CA GLU A 145 20.49 21.99 -17.59
C GLU A 145 20.59 21.85 -16.06
N GLU A 146 20.67 22.96 -15.31
CA GLU A 146 20.63 22.92 -13.85
C GLU A 146 19.25 22.50 -13.35
N VAL A 147 18.19 23.11 -13.89
CA VAL A 147 16.80 22.76 -13.55
C VAL A 147 16.50 21.32 -13.94
N LYS A 148 16.89 20.91 -15.15
CA LYS A 148 16.73 19.53 -15.63
C LYS A 148 17.44 18.50 -14.73
N SER A 149 18.65 18.81 -14.28
CA SER A 149 19.39 17.95 -13.35
C SER A 149 18.70 17.82 -11.99
N LYS A 150 18.15 18.92 -11.46
CA LYS A 150 17.35 18.91 -10.21
C LYS A 150 16.09 18.07 -10.38
N ILE A 151 15.39 18.18 -11.51
CA ILE A 151 14.20 17.38 -11.82
C ILE A 151 14.57 15.89 -11.89
N LYS A 152 15.63 15.52 -12.63
CA LYS A 152 16.11 14.13 -12.71
C LYS A 152 16.43 13.55 -11.33
N THR A 153 17.12 14.33 -10.49
CA THR A 153 17.45 13.94 -9.11
C THR A 153 16.20 13.72 -8.27
N LYS A 154 15.21 14.62 -8.37
CA LYS A 154 13.92 14.51 -7.69
C LYS A 154 13.20 13.20 -8.05
N PHE A 155 13.08 12.90 -9.35
CA PHE A 155 12.45 11.66 -9.82
C PHE A 155 13.17 10.39 -9.32
N ILE A 156 14.51 10.39 -9.27
CA ILE A 156 15.29 9.26 -8.71
C ILE A 156 14.97 9.06 -7.23
N VAL A 157 14.97 10.15 -6.44
CA VAL A 157 14.68 10.10 -5.01
C VAL A 157 13.25 9.60 -4.76
N GLU A 158 12.27 10.10 -5.52
CA GLU A 158 10.88 9.64 -5.45
C GLU A 158 10.75 8.16 -5.79
N THR A 159 11.47 7.68 -6.79
CA THR A 159 11.50 6.26 -7.18
C THR A 159 12.03 5.38 -6.06
N ILE A 160 13.10 5.82 -5.38
CA ILE A 160 13.66 5.11 -4.22
C ILE A 160 12.61 5.03 -3.10
N PHE A 161 11.95 6.15 -2.78
CA PHE A 161 10.89 6.16 -1.76
C PHE A 161 9.70 5.29 -2.16
N TYR A 162 9.37 5.22 -3.44
CA TYR A 162 8.30 4.35 -3.92
C TYR A 162 8.70 2.87 -3.77
N ILE A 163 9.91 2.47 -4.16
CA ILE A 163 10.42 1.10 -3.93
C ILE A 163 10.35 0.74 -2.45
N LEU A 164 10.82 1.62 -1.57
CA LEU A 164 10.76 1.40 -0.13
C LEU A 164 9.32 1.23 0.38
N SER A 165 8.39 2.03 -0.13
CA SER A 165 6.97 1.95 0.23
C SER A 165 6.35 0.61 -0.20
N LEU A 166 6.64 0.16 -1.43
CA LEU A 166 6.22 -1.16 -1.92
C LEU A 166 6.77 -2.31 -1.07
N LEU A 167 8.05 -2.26 -0.69
CA LEU A 167 8.66 -3.27 0.17
C LEU A 167 7.98 -3.32 1.54
N ILE A 168 7.66 -2.17 2.13
CA ILE A 168 6.95 -2.13 3.41
C ILE A 168 5.52 -2.67 3.27
N MET A 169 4.82 -2.36 2.17
CA MET A 169 3.48 -2.90 1.90
C MET A 169 3.49 -4.42 1.73
N ILE A 170 4.46 -4.97 1.01
CA ILE A 170 4.63 -6.42 0.85
C ILE A 170 4.94 -7.08 2.20
N TYR A 171 5.80 -6.47 3.00
CA TYR A 171 6.11 -6.95 4.34
C TYR A 171 4.86 -6.96 5.23
N TYR A 172 4.11 -5.85 5.26
CA TYR A 172 2.88 -5.72 6.04
C TYR A 172 1.79 -6.70 5.58
N TYR A 173 1.70 -6.97 4.27
CA TYR A 173 0.80 -7.99 3.73
C TYR A 173 1.12 -9.37 4.32
N LYS A 174 2.40 -9.75 4.38
CA LYS A 174 2.81 -11.03 4.99
C LYS A 174 2.45 -11.09 6.47
N VAL A 175 2.75 -10.04 7.22
CA VAL A 175 2.45 -9.94 8.66
C VAL A 175 0.94 -10.05 8.92
N THR A 176 0.14 -9.31 8.16
CA THR A 176 -1.32 -9.30 8.30
C THR A 176 -1.93 -10.66 7.93
N SER A 177 -1.41 -11.30 6.88
CA SER A 177 -1.84 -12.64 6.47
C SER A 177 -1.58 -13.66 7.57
N ALA A 178 -0.37 -13.66 8.15
CA ALA A 178 -0.02 -14.53 9.28
C ALA A 178 -0.89 -14.24 10.51
N TYR A 179 -1.15 -12.98 10.84
CA TYR A 179 -2.06 -12.60 11.93
C TYR A 179 -3.48 -13.16 11.72
N ILE A 180 -4.00 -13.08 10.50
CA ILE A 180 -5.33 -13.60 10.16
C ILE A 180 -5.36 -15.12 10.27
N GLU A 181 -4.32 -15.83 9.86
CA GLU A 181 -4.21 -17.28 10.03
C GLU A 181 -4.21 -17.69 11.50
N ILE A 182 -3.44 -16.99 12.35
CA ILE A 182 -3.46 -17.23 13.81
C ILE A 182 -4.86 -16.99 14.39
N LYS A 183 -5.52 -15.90 13.99
CA LYS A 183 -6.89 -15.63 14.43
C LYS A 183 -7.84 -16.73 13.96
N LYS A 184 -7.80 -17.15 12.69
CA LYS A 184 -8.62 -18.26 12.16
C LYS A 184 -8.45 -19.53 12.99
N ALA A 185 -7.22 -19.91 13.30
CA ALA A 185 -6.93 -21.09 14.13
C ALA A 185 -7.47 -20.94 15.57
N SER A 186 -7.39 -19.74 16.15
CA SER A 186 -7.91 -19.47 17.50
C SER A 186 -9.44 -19.51 17.61
N TYR A 187 -10.15 -19.36 16.49
CA TYR A 187 -11.62 -19.46 16.41
C TYR A 187 -12.12 -20.85 15.99
N GLY A 188 -11.25 -21.87 16.06
CA GLY A 188 -11.53 -23.25 15.64
C GLY A 188 -12.94 -23.74 15.98
N GLU A 189 -13.60 -24.31 14.97
CA GLU A 189 -14.92 -24.97 14.96
C GLU A 189 -16.19 -24.10 15.03
N ASP A 190 -16.21 -22.96 15.74
CA ASP A 190 -17.45 -22.17 15.90
C ASP A 190 -17.83 -21.30 14.67
N TYR A 191 -16.85 -20.93 13.84
CA TYR A 191 -17.09 -20.05 12.69
C TYR A 191 -17.68 -20.80 11.47
N ASP A 192 -17.17 -21.99 11.16
CA ASP A 192 -17.68 -22.81 10.06
C ASP A 192 -19.08 -23.37 10.37
N THR A 193 -19.34 -23.76 11.61
CA THR A 193 -20.66 -24.27 12.02
C THR A 193 -21.72 -23.18 12.09
N SER A 194 -21.39 -21.95 12.50
CA SER A 194 -22.35 -20.83 12.54
C SER A 194 -22.71 -20.27 11.16
N PHE A 195 -21.79 -20.28 10.19
CA PHE A 195 -22.09 -19.86 8.81
C PHE A 195 -22.95 -20.90 8.06
N ILE A 196 -22.68 -22.19 8.26
CA ILE A 196 -23.45 -23.29 7.65
C ILE A 196 -24.83 -23.47 8.31
N SER A 197 -24.96 -23.26 9.63
CA SER A 197 -26.25 -23.38 10.31
C SER A 197 -27.19 -22.21 10.01
N SER A 198 -26.67 -20.99 9.85
CA SER A 198 -27.48 -19.83 9.47
C SER A 198 -27.94 -19.87 8.01
N SER A 199 -27.17 -20.46 7.09
CA SER A 199 -27.63 -20.71 5.72
C SER A 199 -28.73 -21.78 5.65
N LYS A 200 -28.62 -22.85 6.45
CA LYS A 200 -29.64 -23.92 6.52
C LYS A 200 -30.97 -23.46 7.12
N TYR A 201 -30.95 -22.52 8.08
CA TYR A 201 -32.17 -21.94 8.63
C TYR A 201 -32.88 -21.01 7.63
N SER A 202 -32.14 -20.26 6.79
CA SER A 202 -32.75 -19.41 5.75
C SER A 202 -33.40 -20.20 4.61
N SER A 203 -32.97 -21.44 4.36
CA SER A 203 -33.54 -22.31 3.31
C SER A 203 -34.74 -23.15 3.78
N SER A 204 -35.05 -23.16 5.08
CA SER A 204 -36.11 -24.00 5.66
C SER A 204 -37.33 -23.20 6.15
N THR A 205 -37.38 -21.89 5.91
CA THR A 205 -38.53 -21.02 6.27
C THR A 205 -39.43 -20.63 5.09
N ASN A 206 -39.29 -21.31 3.94
CA ASN A 206 -40.20 -21.18 2.79
C ASN A 206 -40.89 -22.54 2.52
N ILE A 207 -41.75 -22.98 3.44
CA ILE A 207 -42.85 -23.92 3.17
C ILE A 207 -44.06 -23.43 3.96
#